data_AF-A0A2M8P7Y1-F1
#
_entry.id   AF-A0A2M8P7Y1-F1
#
_cell.length_a   1.000
_cell.length_b   1.000
_cell.length_c   1.000
_cell.angle_alpha   90.00
_cell.angle_beta   90.00
_cell.angle_gamma   90.00
#
_symmetry.space_group_name_H-M   'P 1'
#
loop_
_entity.id
_entity.type
_entity.pdbx_description
1 polymer ?
#
loop_
_entity_poly.entity_id
_entity_poly.type
_entity_poly.pdbx_seq_one_letter_code
_entity_poly.pdbx_strand_id
1 'polypeptide(L)'
;SKINPPRHSRPKNVSQCPKGRCPYVGCRYHIWMDVNPKNGSITYNFPPEIGPTDILQPCALRFAEQGGRNLEEIGSYFGLTKERIRQIEEQALLRLRDILLTYFSGLTESDIISAIEEMSDQTPFLDLASVARKAV
;
A
#
# COMPACT_ATOMS: atom_id res chain seq x y z
N SER A 1 -9.98 2.37 -28.91
CA SER A 1 -9.17 2.92 -27.81
C SER A 1 -8.85 1.80 -26.82
N LYS A 2 -7.57 1.40 -26.71
CA LYS A 2 -7.09 0.24 -25.92
C LYS A 2 -7.04 0.49 -24.40
N ILE A 3 -7.87 1.40 -23.90
CA ILE A 3 -7.91 1.76 -22.48
C ILE A 3 -8.98 0.87 -21.89
N ASN A 4 -8.55 -0.12 -21.09
CA ASN A 4 -9.40 -1.09 -20.40
C ASN A 4 -9.83 -2.36 -21.20
N PRO A 5 -8.90 -3.30 -21.47
CA PRO A 5 -9.25 -4.60 -22.05
C PRO A 5 -10.21 -5.40 -21.13
N PRO A 6 -11.01 -6.32 -21.70
CA PRO A 6 -12.08 -7.00 -20.98
C PRO A 6 -11.57 -7.81 -19.77
N ARG A 7 -12.38 -7.91 -18.71
CA ARG A 7 -11.96 -8.46 -17.41
C ARG A 7 -11.32 -9.86 -17.50
N HIS A 8 -11.76 -10.70 -18.44
CA HIS A 8 -11.25 -12.06 -18.63
C HIS A 8 -9.83 -12.12 -19.20
N SER A 9 -9.31 -11.05 -19.81
CA SER A 9 -7.94 -10.97 -20.34
C SER A 9 -6.97 -10.22 -19.42
N ARG A 10 -7.41 -9.89 -18.20
CA ARG A 10 -6.56 -9.26 -17.19
C ARG A 10 -5.72 -10.30 -16.44
N PRO A 11 -4.48 -9.96 -16.03
CA PRO A 11 -3.64 -10.84 -15.22
C PRO A 11 -4.32 -11.18 -13.89
N LYS A 12 -4.18 -12.44 -13.46
CA LYS A 12 -4.76 -12.91 -12.19
C LYS A 12 -3.88 -12.59 -10.99
N ASN A 13 -2.57 -12.47 -11.21
CA ASN A 13 -1.57 -12.18 -10.19
C ASN A 13 -0.46 -11.27 -10.74
N VAL A 14 0.36 -10.72 -9.84
CA VAL A 14 1.41 -9.74 -10.19
C VAL A 14 2.44 -10.33 -11.17
N SER A 15 2.75 -11.62 -11.06
CA SER A 15 3.72 -12.29 -11.94
C SER A 15 3.29 -12.29 -13.41
N GLN A 16 1.98 -12.19 -13.67
CA GLN A 16 1.39 -12.13 -15.01
C GLN A 16 1.20 -10.69 -15.52
N CYS A 17 1.45 -9.68 -14.68
CA CYS A 17 1.34 -8.29 -15.09
C CYS A 17 2.40 -7.92 -16.14
N PRO A 18 2.09 -7.04 -17.10
CA PRO A 18 3.07 -6.56 -18.07
C PRO A 18 4.25 -5.89 -17.36
N LYS A 19 5.46 -6.12 -17.89
CA LYS A 19 6.67 -5.46 -17.44
C LYS A 19 6.70 -4.04 -18.03
N GLY A 20 6.23 -3.05 -17.27
CA GLY A 20 6.13 -1.65 -17.71
C GLY A 20 4.94 -0.93 -17.08
N ARG A 21 4.53 0.20 -17.66
CA ARG A 21 3.35 0.96 -17.21
C ARG A 21 2.10 0.08 -17.29
N CYS A 22 1.31 0.06 -16.22
CA CYS A 22 0.09 -0.74 -16.17
C CYS A 22 -0.96 -0.17 -17.16
N PRO A 23 -1.45 -0.94 -18.15
CA PRO A 23 -2.47 -0.47 -19.09
C PRO A 23 -3.90 -0.59 -18.54
N TYR A 24 -4.07 -1.19 -17.35
CA TYR A 24 -5.37 -1.51 -16.77
C TYR A 24 -5.78 -0.43 -15.76
N VAL A 25 -6.33 0.70 -16.24
CA VAL A 25 -6.75 1.83 -15.39
C VAL A 25 -7.79 1.41 -14.34
N GLY A 26 -8.68 0.46 -14.67
CA GLY A 26 -9.64 -0.12 -13.73
C GLY A 26 -9.10 -1.28 -12.88
N CYS A 27 -7.79 -1.41 -12.72
CA CYS A 27 -7.18 -2.35 -11.78
C CYS A 27 -7.26 -1.77 -10.36
N ARG A 28 -7.56 -2.60 -9.35
CA ARG A 28 -7.64 -2.17 -7.94
C ARG A 28 -6.34 -1.61 -7.36
N TYR A 29 -5.21 -1.82 -8.05
CA TYR A 29 -3.89 -1.34 -7.65
C TYR A 29 -3.40 -0.17 -8.52
N HIS A 30 -4.26 0.36 -9.40
CA HIS A 30 -3.95 1.53 -10.21
C HIS A 30 -4.23 2.79 -9.39
N ILE A 31 -3.23 3.63 -9.17
CA ILE A 31 -3.33 4.73 -8.18
C ILE A 31 -4.18 5.91 -8.66
N TRP A 32 -4.41 6.06 -9.97
CA TRP A 32 -5.11 7.23 -10.51
C TRP A 32 -6.56 7.39 -9.99
N MET A 33 -7.26 6.28 -9.77
CA MET A 33 -8.65 6.28 -9.33
C MET A 33 -8.90 5.17 -8.31
N ASP A 34 -9.78 5.43 -7.35
CA ASP A 34 -10.34 4.44 -6.44
C ASP A 34 -11.79 4.17 -6.82
N VAL A 35 -12.20 2.90 -6.71
CA VAL A 35 -13.58 2.46 -6.96
C VAL A 35 -14.08 1.81 -5.68
N ASN A 36 -15.08 2.43 -5.06
CA ASN A 36 -15.68 1.90 -3.86
C ASN A 36 -16.32 0.53 -4.16
N PRO A 37 -15.89 -0.55 -3.51
CA PRO A 37 -16.36 -1.90 -3.83
C PRO A 37 -17.83 -2.14 -3.45
N LYS A 38 -18.41 -1.33 -2.55
CA LYS A 38 -19.79 -1.48 -2.08
C LYS A 38 -20.82 -0.83 -3.02
N ASN A 39 -20.55 0.39 -3.45
CA ASN A 39 -21.53 1.21 -4.20
C ASN A 39 -21.03 1.62 -5.61
N GLY A 40 -19.78 1.30 -5.97
CA GLY A 40 -19.20 1.63 -7.27
C GLY A 40 -18.84 3.11 -7.47
N SER A 41 -18.92 3.95 -6.43
CA SER A 41 -18.52 5.36 -6.55
C SER A 41 -17.04 5.48 -6.90
N ILE A 42 -16.73 6.40 -7.80
CA ILE A 42 -15.37 6.65 -8.28
C ILE A 42 -14.80 7.89 -7.61
N THR A 43 -13.58 7.80 -7.10
CA THR A 43 -12.79 8.92 -6.60
C THR A 43 -11.50 9.03 -7.41
N TYR A 44 -11.13 10.24 -7.81
CA TYR A 44 -9.87 10.50 -8.49
C TYR A 44 -8.86 11.06 -7.48
N ASN A 45 -7.67 10.46 -7.43
CA ASN A 45 -6.66 10.80 -6.43
C ASN A 45 -5.74 11.96 -6.87
N PHE A 46 -5.86 12.39 -8.12
CA PHE A 46 -5.02 13.43 -8.71
C PHE A 46 -5.87 14.58 -9.25
N PRO A 47 -5.29 15.79 -9.40
CA PRO A 47 -5.95 16.92 -10.04
C PRO A 47 -6.49 16.58 -11.44
N PRO A 48 -7.54 17.27 -11.91
CA PRO A 48 -8.19 16.98 -13.19
C PRO A 48 -7.27 17.04 -14.41
N GLU A 49 -6.16 17.76 -14.32
CA GLU A 49 -5.18 17.93 -15.40
C GLU A 49 -4.26 16.70 -15.56
N ILE A 50 -4.21 15.82 -14.55
CA ILE A 50 -3.38 14.62 -14.57
C ILE A 50 -4.24 13.43 -14.99
N GLY A 51 -4.05 12.97 -16.22
CA GLY A 51 -4.66 11.76 -16.75
C GLY A 51 -3.93 10.48 -16.32
N PRO A 52 -4.57 9.31 -16.53
CA PRO A 52 -3.99 8.03 -16.15
C PRO A 52 -2.70 7.70 -16.95
N THR A 53 -2.50 8.31 -18.11
CA THR A 53 -1.31 8.13 -18.96
C THR A 53 -0.12 8.97 -18.51
N ASP A 54 -0.34 10.00 -17.70
CA ASP A 54 0.70 10.92 -17.23
C ASP A 54 1.48 10.30 -16.06
N ILE A 55 0.89 9.31 -15.39
CA ILE A 55 1.53 8.58 -14.29
C ILE A 55 2.45 7.49 -14.86
N LEU A 56 3.77 7.68 -14.72
CA LEU A 56 4.77 6.77 -15.26
C LEU A 56 4.71 5.37 -14.63
N GLN A 57 4.60 5.32 -13.31
CA GLN A 57 4.46 4.09 -12.52
C GLN A 57 3.15 4.18 -11.73
N PRO A 58 2.03 3.69 -12.27
CA PRO A 58 0.72 3.82 -11.63
C PRO A 58 0.37 2.65 -10.71
N CYS A 59 1.26 1.66 -10.53
CA CYS A 59 0.94 0.42 -9.82
C CYS A 59 1.42 0.48 -8.36
N ALA A 60 0.48 0.46 -7.41
CA ALA A 60 0.77 0.45 -5.98
C ALA A 60 1.64 -0.74 -5.56
N LEU A 61 1.43 -1.93 -6.16
CA LEU A 61 2.22 -3.12 -5.84
C LEU A 61 3.67 -3.02 -6.34
N ARG A 62 3.89 -2.48 -7.54
CA ARG A 62 5.25 -2.25 -8.07
C ARG A 62 6.00 -1.19 -7.26
N PHE A 63 5.28 -0.21 -6.73
CA PHE A 63 5.86 0.76 -5.80
C PHE A 63 6.27 0.10 -4.49
N ALA A 64 5.41 -0.74 -3.90
CA ALA A 64 5.72 -1.48 -2.67
C ALA A 64 6.90 -2.46 -2.84
N GLU A 65 7.07 -3.08 -4.00
CA GLU A 65 8.23 -3.95 -4.32
C GLU A 65 9.59 -3.22 -4.19
N GLN A 66 9.61 -1.88 -4.20
CA GLN A 66 10.83 -1.08 -4.04
C GLN A 66 11.27 -0.93 -2.58
N GLY A 67 10.52 -1.47 -1.62
CA GLY A 67 10.80 -1.39 -0.19
C GLY A 67 10.12 -0.22 0.52
N GLY A 68 10.48 -0.04 1.79
CA GLY A 68 9.93 1.01 2.65
C GLY A 68 10.31 2.41 2.17
N ARG A 69 9.36 3.35 2.27
CA ARG A 69 9.48 4.77 1.92
C ARG A 69 8.93 5.61 3.06
N ASN A 70 9.32 6.88 3.13
CA ASN A 70 8.77 7.75 4.15
C ASN A 70 7.34 8.20 3.81
N LEU A 71 6.61 8.71 4.81
CA LEU A 71 5.19 9.09 4.66
C LEU A 71 4.95 10.17 3.58
N GLU A 72 5.94 11.03 3.34
CA GLU A 72 5.85 12.13 2.39
C GLU A 72 6.05 11.65 0.95
N GLU A 73 7.02 10.76 0.72
CA GLU A 73 7.21 10.06 -0.56
C GLU A 73 5.96 9.23 -0.93
N ILE A 74 5.41 8.50 0.05
CA ILE A 74 4.18 7.72 -0.14
C ILE A 74 3.01 8.65 -0.46
N GLY A 75 2.83 9.72 0.32
CA GLY A 75 1.75 10.69 0.10
C GLY A 75 1.81 11.31 -1.30
N SER A 76 2.99 11.78 -1.70
CA SER A 76 3.23 12.33 -3.04
C SER A 76 2.90 11.32 -4.14
N TYR A 77 3.31 10.05 -3.97
CA TYR A 77 3.03 9.00 -4.94
C TYR A 77 1.53 8.69 -5.09
N PHE A 78 0.79 8.64 -3.97
CA PHE A 78 -0.64 8.29 -3.97
C PHE A 78 -1.59 9.48 -4.17
N GLY A 79 -1.08 10.72 -4.22
CA GLY A 79 -1.93 11.92 -4.23
C GLY A 79 -2.65 12.15 -2.88
N LEU A 80 -2.02 11.75 -1.79
CA LEU A 80 -2.57 11.85 -0.43
C LEU A 80 -1.71 12.76 0.44
N THR A 81 -2.33 13.39 1.44
CA THR A 81 -1.57 14.15 2.44
C THR A 81 -0.75 13.21 3.32
N LYS A 82 0.39 13.70 3.82
CA LYS A 82 1.23 12.97 4.79
C LYS A 82 0.43 12.48 6.00
N GLU A 83 -0.47 13.32 6.52
CA GLU A 83 -1.32 12.95 7.65
C GLU A 83 -2.30 11.82 7.29
N ARG A 84 -2.84 11.82 6.07
CA ARG A 84 -3.70 10.72 5.62
C ARG A 84 -2.93 9.40 5.53
N ILE A 85 -1.69 9.41 5.04
CA ILE A 85 -0.84 8.22 5.04
C ILE A 85 -0.53 7.77 6.46
N ARG A 86 -0.21 8.69 7.38
CA ARG A 86 0.03 8.38 8.80
C ARG A 86 -1.16 7.66 9.44
N GLN A 87 -2.38 8.14 9.20
CA GLN A 87 -3.61 7.50 9.70
C GLN A 87 -3.82 6.10 9.12
N ILE A 88 -3.54 5.90 7.84
CA ILE A 88 -3.64 4.58 7.18
C ILE A 88 -2.61 3.61 7.77
N GLU A 89 -1.37 4.06 7.97
CA GLU A 89 -0.30 3.29 8.61
C GLU A 89 -0.71 2.85 10.02
N GLU A 90 -1.16 3.79 10.85
CA GLU A 90 -1.61 3.51 12.22
C GLU A 90 -2.74 2.46 12.25
N GLN A 91 -3.75 2.61 11.39
CA GLN A 91 -4.83 1.61 11.28
C GLN A 91 -4.34 0.24 10.79
N ALA A 92 -3.35 0.22 9.89
CA ALA A 92 -2.79 -1.03 9.39
C ALA A 92 -1.98 -1.76 10.46
N LEU A 93 -1.20 -1.04 11.27
CA LEU A 93 -0.43 -1.59 12.37
C LEU A 93 -1.34 -2.17 13.46
N LEU A 94 -2.41 -1.48 13.83
CA LEU A 94 -3.40 -1.99 14.79
C LEU A 94 -4.06 -3.28 14.30
N ARG A 95 -4.46 -3.34 13.02
CA ARG A 95 -5.02 -4.57 12.45
C ARG A 95 -4.01 -5.71 12.42
N LEU A 96 -2.75 -5.42 12.12
CA LEU A 96 -1.70 -6.43 12.14
C LEU A 96 -1.51 -7.00 13.55
N ARG A 97 -1.46 -6.13 14.55
CA ARG A 97 -1.39 -6.51 15.97
C ARG A 97 -2.56 -7.42 16.35
N ASP A 98 -3.80 -7.04 16.02
CA ASP A 98 -4.98 -7.84 16.31
C ASP A 98 -4.90 -9.24 15.68
N ILE A 99 -4.47 -9.33 14.42
CA ILE A 99 -4.27 -10.62 13.73
C ILE A 99 -3.21 -11.45 14.45
N LEU A 100 -2.07 -10.87 14.81
CA LEU A 100 -1.00 -11.59 15.50
C LEU A 100 -1.48 -12.14 16.84
N LEU A 101 -2.13 -11.32 17.66
CA LEU A 101 -2.64 -11.74 18.97
C LEU A 101 -3.78 -12.77 18.87
N THR A 102 -4.61 -12.69 17.81
CA THR A 102 -5.74 -13.62 17.63
C THR A 102 -5.29 -15.01 17.17
N TYR A 103 -4.35 -15.08 16.22
CA TYR A 103 -3.96 -16.35 15.58
C TYR A 103 -2.82 -17.07 16.29
N PHE A 104 -2.01 -16.36 17.08
CA PHE A 104 -0.92 -16.95 17.84
C PHE A 104 -1.25 -16.88 19.34
N SER A 105 -2.10 -17.81 19.79
CA SER A 105 -2.46 -17.95 21.19
C SER A 105 -1.20 -18.26 22.03
N GLY A 106 -0.65 -17.23 22.68
CA GLY A 106 0.58 -17.33 23.45
C GLY A 106 1.60 -16.22 23.15
N LEU A 107 1.44 -15.47 22.06
CA LEU A 107 2.21 -14.24 21.87
C LEU A 107 1.68 -13.16 22.81
N THR A 108 2.55 -12.69 23.68
CA THR A 108 2.34 -11.50 24.50
C THR A 108 2.81 -10.26 23.76
N GLU A 109 2.38 -9.11 24.24
CA GLU A 109 2.83 -7.82 23.73
C GLU A 109 4.36 -7.66 23.84
N SER A 110 4.98 -8.21 24.89
CA SER A 110 6.44 -8.26 25.05
C SER A 110 7.13 -9.12 23.99
N ASP A 111 6.54 -10.25 23.59
CA ASP A 111 7.12 -11.12 22.56
C ASP A 111 7.18 -10.39 21.20
N ILE A 112 6.15 -9.58 20.90
CA ILE A 112 6.11 -8.76 19.70
C ILE A 112 7.18 -7.67 19.74
N ILE A 113 7.34 -6.98 20.88
CA ILE A 113 8.35 -5.91 21.03
C ILE A 113 9.75 -6.47 20.84
N SER A 114 10.10 -7.56 21.52
CA SER A 114 11.43 -8.16 21.42
C SER A 114 11.75 -8.62 19.99
N ALA A 115 10.79 -9.22 19.29
CA ALA A 115 10.96 -9.61 17.89
C ALA A 115 11.20 -8.40 16.97
N ILE A 116 10.50 -7.28 17.19
CA ILE A 116 10.70 -6.07 16.39
C ILE A 116 12.07 -5.43 16.70
N GLU A 117 12.47 -5.40 17.97
CA GLU A 117 13.78 -4.87 18.38
C GLU A 117 14.93 -5.65 17.74
N GLU A 118 14.85 -6.98 17.71
CA GLU A 118 15.83 -7.85 17.01
C GLU A 118 15.88 -7.60 15.49
N MET A 119 14.76 -7.19 14.88
CA MET A 119 14.68 -6.86 13.44
C MET A 119 15.21 -5.46 13.10
N SER A 120 15.21 -4.50 14.05
CA SER A 120 15.76 -3.13 13.88
C SER A 120 17.19 -3.13 13.37
N ASP A 121 18.01 -4.02 13.92
CA ASP A 121 19.44 -4.11 13.60
C ASP A 121 19.70 -4.52 12.16
N GLN A 122 18.69 -5.09 11.47
CA GLN A 122 18.82 -5.60 10.11
C GLN A 122 18.19 -4.69 9.04
N THR A 123 17.43 -3.65 9.43
CA THR A 123 16.70 -2.78 8.50
C THR A 123 16.85 -1.29 8.84
N PRO A 124 17.99 -0.66 8.52
CA PRO A 124 18.34 0.70 8.99
C PRO A 124 17.46 1.83 8.43
N PHE A 125 16.51 1.53 7.54
CA PHE A 125 15.57 2.49 6.96
C PHE A 125 14.21 2.54 7.65
N LEU A 126 13.88 1.58 8.51
CA LEU A 126 12.71 1.66 9.40
C LEU A 126 13.22 1.89 10.82
N ASP A 127 12.80 2.99 11.45
CA ASP A 127 12.87 3.12 12.91
C ASP A 127 11.87 2.13 13.52
N LEU A 128 12.28 0.86 13.59
CA LEU A 128 11.44 -0.24 14.04
C LEU A 128 11.03 -0.08 15.50
N ALA A 129 11.80 0.64 16.33
CA ALA A 129 11.39 1.03 17.68
C ALA A 129 10.21 2.01 17.66
N SER A 130 10.16 2.96 16.73
CA SER A 130 8.99 3.83 16.52
C SER A 130 7.78 3.07 15.97
N VAL A 131 8.01 2.08 15.10
CA VAL A 131 6.94 1.20 14.60
C VAL A 131 6.38 0.32 15.72
N ALA A 132 7.25 -0.29 16.54
CA ALA A 132 6.86 -1.11 17.70
C ALA A 132 6.01 -0.30 18.69
N ARG A 133 6.46 0.91 19.06
CA ARG A 133 5.72 1.82 19.95
C ARG A 133 4.36 2.28 19.40
N LYS A 134 4.15 2.22 18.08
CA LYS A 134 2.83 2.50 17.47
C LYS A 134 1.95 1.26 17.35
N ALA A 135 2.54 0.07 17.32
CA ALA A 135 1.84 -1.20 17.17
C ALA A 135 1.33 -1.77 18.51
N VAL A 136 1.96 -1.34 19.60
CA VAL A 136 1.73 -1.64 21.02
C VAL A 136 0.99 -0.46 21.66
#